data_AF-A0A1B1ZLW2-F1
#
_entry.id   AF-A0A1B1ZLW2-F1
#
_cell.length_a   1.000
_cell.length_b   1.000
_cell.length_c   1.000
_cell.angle_alpha   90.00
_cell.angle_beta   90.00
_cell.angle_gamma   90.00
#
_symmetry.space_group_name_H-M   'P 1'
#
loop_
_entity.id
_entity.type
_entity.pdbx_description
1 polymer ?
#
loop_
_entity_poly.entity_id
_entity_poly.type
_entity_poly.pdbx_seq_one_letter_code
_entity_poly.pdbx_strand_id
1 'polypeptide(L)'
;MDRTAVTWTRGTPGMDTGTSTTLVPNRALLELRGGRSWGRPRLAKELHRYCAARGWTSPGESNIEKQIYRLETGRVRRPDPFYARLIAEFFERPPIDLFGPSETSATGATYRIRSHKFIPLYVGAEAMADLGSVPADDVANDWLTGQRIEQLELAGARAFGWPFGVVMFHLVEDLEPDSVAWLAVWRRRTYDENMTHALQVVADHGFSVLGDPYVLSTYWVEEVPLGGPALDSALRLLCVPRVLVGRQGTGTPAEKLARASVVEQAFLRDGFDHPDIQDFGVQAIATGYASWSGVVYRPHAAEQCLSERELIACELSVQATWAYTDYLRKVVESGQDPEVPAEYGWRYLRGVRSRLTTERPQESAQHRAMREAIINTSGLLRRLDQAIDTLRDSDRR
;
A
#
# COMPACT_ATOMS: atom_id res chain seq x y z
N MET A 1 66.70 -38.30 9.23
CA MET A 1 65.47 -38.38 8.42
C MET A 1 64.77 -37.04 8.54
N ASP A 2 64.46 -36.24 7.53
CA ASP A 2 64.78 -36.13 6.11
C ASP A 2 64.24 -34.72 5.74
N ARG A 3 65.07 -33.75 5.33
CA ARG A 3 64.97 -33.02 4.03
C ARG A 3 63.57 -33.10 3.41
N THR A 4 62.89 -31.99 3.12
CA THR A 4 63.24 -31.07 2.02
C THR A 4 62.50 -29.72 2.11
N ALA A 5 63.19 -28.67 1.66
CA ALA A 5 62.67 -27.34 1.32
C ALA A 5 61.54 -27.38 0.25
N VAL A 6 60.87 -26.25 0.01
CA VAL A 6 60.79 -25.59 -1.32
C VAL A 6 59.94 -24.30 -1.28
N THR A 7 60.64 -23.22 -1.67
CA THR A 7 60.29 -21.96 -2.36
C THR A 7 59.06 -21.12 -1.99
N TRP A 8 59.38 -19.88 -1.62
CA TRP A 8 58.58 -18.69 -1.81
C TRP A 8 58.62 -18.23 -3.27
N THR A 9 57.45 -18.02 -3.88
CA THR A 9 57.28 -17.17 -5.06
C THR A 9 56.23 -16.10 -4.78
N ARG A 10 56.65 -14.83 -4.91
CA ARG A 10 55.77 -13.66 -4.90
C ARG A 10 54.80 -13.73 -6.08
N GLY A 11 53.51 -13.62 -5.78
CA GLY A 11 52.45 -13.27 -6.73
C GLY A 11 51.71 -12.02 -6.23
N THR A 12 51.60 -11.04 -7.11
CA THR A 12 51.04 -9.67 -7.02
C THR A 12 49.75 -9.45 -6.20
N PRO A 13 49.57 -8.24 -5.63
CA PRO A 13 48.39 -7.87 -4.84
C PRO A 13 47.17 -7.70 -5.77
N GLY A 14 46.26 -8.66 -5.70
CA GLY A 14 44.95 -8.57 -6.33
C GLY A 14 43.97 -7.90 -5.39
N MET A 15 43.51 -6.73 -5.78
CA MET A 15 42.47 -5.90 -5.13
C MET A 15 41.40 -6.69 -4.37
N ASP A 16 41.32 -6.42 -3.06
CA ASP A 16 40.10 -6.57 -2.28
C ASP A 16 38.99 -5.69 -2.89
N THR A 17 38.16 -6.27 -3.74
CA THR A 17 36.82 -5.73 -4.01
C THR A 17 35.83 -6.51 -3.17
N GLY A 18 35.59 -6.01 -1.96
CA GLY A 18 34.47 -6.40 -1.14
C GLY A 18 33.16 -6.19 -1.89
N THR A 19 32.48 -7.28 -2.23
CA THR A 19 31.06 -7.29 -2.57
C THR A 19 30.41 -8.45 -1.84
N SER A 20 29.96 -8.19 -0.62
CA SER A 20 28.93 -9.00 0.02
C SER A 20 27.59 -8.68 -0.67
N THR A 21 27.42 -9.20 -1.89
CA THR A 21 26.12 -9.26 -2.55
C THR A 21 25.41 -10.47 -1.97
N THR A 22 24.37 -10.21 -1.17
CA THR A 22 23.49 -11.30 -0.72
C THR A 22 22.83 -11.91 -1.95
N LEU A 23 23.33 -13.08 -2.35
CA LEU A 23 22.80 -13.85 -3.46
C LEU A 23 21.39 -14.31 -3.09
N VAL A 24 20.40 -14.01 -3.96
CA VAL A 24 19.00 -14.38 -3.76
C VAL A 24 18.66 -15.58 -4.65
N PRO A 25 18.45 -16.78 -4.09
CA PRO A 25 18.18 -17.98 -4.88
C PRO A 25 16.90 -17.89 -5.71
N ASN A 26 16.93 -18.40 -6.95
CA ASN A 26 15.73 -18.60 -7.76
C ASN A 26 14.96 -19.83 -7.26
N ARG A 27 14.00 -19.61 -6.35
CA ARG A 27 13.20 -20.68 -5.73
C ARG A 27 12.27 -21.40 -6.71
N ALA A 28 11.71 -20.70 -7.69
CA ALA A 28 10.85 -21.32 -8.70
C ALA A 28 11.59 -22.39 -9.50
N LEU A 29 12.82 -22.10 -9.95
CA LEU A 29 13.64 -23.07 -10.65
C LEU A 29 14.09 -24.24 -9.74
N LEU A 30 14.41 -23.94 -8.48
CA LEU A 30 14.74 -24.95 -7.46
C LEU A 30 13.57 -25.91 -7.21
N GLU A 31 12.35 -25.40 -7.09
CA GLU A 31 11.12 -26.17 -6.85
C GLU A 31 10.74 -27.01 -8.07
N LEU A 32 10.80 -26.45 -9.28
CA LEU A 32 10.55 -27.20 -10.52
C LEU A 32 11.53 -28.35 -10.71
N ARG A 33 12.82 -28.14 -10.39
CA ARG A 33 13.81 -29.21 -10.40
C ARG A 33 13.57 -30.21 -9.26
N GLY A 34 13.26 -29.73 -8.06
CA GLY A 34 12.99 -30.53 -6.87
C GLY A 34 11.76 -31.44 -7.03
N GLY A 35 10.69 -30.93 -7.64
CA GLY A 35 9.46 -31.69 -7.92
C GLY A 35 9.66 -32.83 -8.91
N ARG A 36 10.72 -32.79 -9.72
CA ARG A 36 11.14 -33.91 -10.59
C ARG A 36 12.17 -34.83 -9.93
N SER A 37 12.57 -34.57 -8.69
CA SER A 37 13.64 -35.30 -7.97
C SER A 37 14.96 -35.34 -8.74
N TRP A 38 15.29 -34.26 -9.45
CA TRP A 38 16.50 -34.19 -10.30
C TRP A 38 17.62 -33.37 -9.65
N GLY A 39 18.86 -33.82 -9.82
CA GLY A 39 20.05 -32.99 -9.61
C GLY A 39 20.30 -32.03 -10.78
N ARG A 40 21.13 -31.01 -10.58
CA ARG A 40 21.53 -30.07 -11.66
C ARG A 40 22.13 -30.77 -12.89
N PRO A 41 23.03 -31.77 -12.76
CA PRO A 41 23.55 -32.51 -13.92
C PRO A 41 22.45 -33.21 -14.71
N ARG A 42 21.45 -33.76 -14.00
CA ARG A 42 20.32 -34.46 -14.62
C ARG A 42 19.45 -33.49 -15.42
N LEU A 43 19.13 -32.32 -14.85
CA LEU A 43 18.38 -31.28 -15.55
C LEU A 43 19.16 -30.75 -16.78
N ALA A 44 20.46 -30.54 -16.66
CA ALA A 44 21.30 -30.08 -17.77
C ALA A 44 21.29 -31.06 -18.95
N LYS A 45 21.38 -32.37 -18.67
CA LYS A 45 21.27 -33.43 -19.68
C LYS A 45 19.92 -33.46 -20.37
N GLU A 46 18.83 -33.28 -19.64
CA GLU A 46 17.48 -33.25 -20.22
C GLU A 46 17.24 -31.99 -21.05
N LEU A 47 17.73 -30.82 -20.63
CA LEU A 47 17.69 -29.59 -21.43
C LEU A 47 18.54 -29.70 -22.70
N HIS A 48 19.70 -30.37 -22.63
CA HIS A 48 20.52 -30.64 -23.81
C HIS A 48 19.78 -31.54 -24.82
N ARG A 49 19.13 -32.60 -24.35
CA ARG A 49 18.27 -33.46 -25.18
C ARG A 49 17.09 -32.70 -25.78
N TYR A 50 16.50 -31.79 -25.00
CA TYR A 50 15.41 -30.94 -25.46
C TYR A 50 15.83 -30.01 -26.60
N CYS A 51 17.03 -29.41 -26.54
CA CYS A 51 17.61 -28.67 -27.66
C CYS A 51 17.71 -29.55 -28.91
N ALA A 52 18.27 -30.76 -28.76
CA ALA A 52 18.47 -31.69 -29.86
C ALA A 52 17.15 -32.09 -30.53
N ALA A 53 16.11 -32.38 -29.74
CA ALA A 53 14.78 -32.73 -30.23
C ALA A 53 14.10 -31.61 -31.02
N ARG A 54 14.44 -30.34 -30.74
CA ARG A 54 13.91 -29.15 -31.44
C ARG A 54 14.84 -28.60 -32.53
N GLY A 55 15.97 -29.25 -32.79
CA GLY A 55 16.97 -28.75 -33.74
C GLY A 55 17.66 -27.46 -33.30
N TRP A 56 17.69 -27.15 -32.01
CA TRP A 56 18.37 -25.96 -31.48
C TRP A 56 19.84 -26.24 -31.22
N THR A 57 20.70 -25.25 -31.52
CA THR A 57 22.13 -25.31 -31.16
C THR A 57 22.29 -25.32 -29.65
N SER A 58 22.75 -26.44 -29.09
CA SER A 58 22.94 -26.56 -27.65
C SER A 58 24.29 -25.99 -27.19
N PRO A 59 24.36 -25.21 -26.11
CA PRO A 59 25.62 -24.76 -25.50
C PRO A 59 26.46 -25.89 -24.86
N GLY A 60 25.92 -27.12 -24.82
CA GLY A 60 26.53 -28.28 -24.18
C GLY A 60 26.12 -28.43 -22.69
N GLU A 61 26.07 -29.68 -22.22
CA GLU A 61 25.59 -30.03 -20.87
C GLU A 61 26.32 -29.25 -19.76
N SER A 62 27.65 -29.12 -19.84
CA SER A 62 28.44 -28.41 -18.82
C SER A 62 28.09 -26.92 -18.71
N ASN A 63 27.81 -26.25 -19.83
CA ASN A 63 27.44 -24.83 -19.82
C ASN A 63 26.01 -24.64 -19.30
N ILE A 64 25.09 -25.54 -19.66
CA ILE A 64 23.73 -25.53 -19.13
C ILE A 64 23.75 -25.75 -17.60
N GLU A 65 24.53 -26.70 -17.12
CA GLU A 65 24.66 -26.97 -15.67
C GLU A 65 25.19 -25.74 -14.91
N LYS A 66 26.26 -25.11 -15.41
CA LYS A 66 26.80 -23.87 -14.84
C LYS A 66 25.74 -22.76 -14.81
N GLN A 67 24.93 -22.66 -15.86
CA GLN A 67 23.88 -21.65 -15.92
C GLN A 67 22.75 -21.92 -14.92
N ILE A 68 22.30 -23.18 -14.79
CA ILE A 68 21.34 -23.59 -13.76
C ILE A 68 21.87 -23.24 -12.37
N TYR A 69 23.13 -23.58 -12.08
CA TYR A 69 23.76 -23.24 -10.80
C TYR A 69 23.72 -21.74 -10.53
N ARG A 70 24.09 -20.91 -11.52
CA ARG A 70 24.10 -19.45 -11.38
C ARG A 70 22.69 -18.88 -11.14
N LEU A 71 21.68 -19.40 -11.83
CA LEU A 71 20.28 -18.99 -11.68
C LEU A 71 19.73 -19.40 -10.32
N GLU A 72 19.88 -20.68 -9.93
CA GLU A 72 19.38 -21.19 -8.66
C GLU A 72 20.05 -20.55 -7.45
N THR A 73 21.34 -20.23 -7.55
CA THR A 73 22.07 -19.57 -6.45
C THR A 73 21.89 -18.06 -6.44
N GLY A 74 21.27 -17.46 -7.45
CA GLY A 74 21.09 -16.00 -7.53
C GLY A 74 22.32 -15.23 -8.00
N ARG A 75 23.36 -15.92 -8.51
CA ARG A 75 24.53 -15.29 -9.15
C ARG A 75 24.19 -14.64 -10.49
N VAL A 76 23.15 -15.14 -11.14
CA VAL A 76 22.54 -14.54 -12.33
C VAL A 76 21.05 -14.48 -12.07
N ARG A 77 20.45 -13.29 -12.14
CA ARG A 77 19.00 -13.12 -12.00
C ARG A 77 18.28 -13.26 -13.34
N ARG A 78 18.91 -12.78 -14.41
CA ARG A 78 18.38 -12.78 -15.77
C ARG A 78 19.29 -13.60 -16.68
N PRO A 79 18.88 -14.80 -17.12
CA PRO A 79 19.63 -15.55 -18.10
C PRO A 79 19.63 -14.84 -19.46
N ASP A 80 20.64 -15.15 -20.28
CA ASP A 80 20.61 -14.80 -21.70
C ASP A 80 19.32 -15.33 -22.38
N PRO A 81 18.79 -14.65 -23.42
CA PRO A 81 17.53 -15.01 -24.07
C PRO A 81 17.40 -16.48 -24.48
N PHE A 82 18.51 -17.09 -24.90
CA PHE A 82 18.53 -18.52 -25.24
C PHE A 82 18.19 -19.38 -24.02
N TYR A 83 18.85 -19.13 -22.88
CA TYR A 83 18.61 -19.90 -21.66
C TYR A 83 17.24 -19.61 -21.05
N ALA A 84 16.78 -18.35 -21.13
CA ALA A 84 15.44 -17.97 -20.69
C ALA A 84 14.38 -18.77 -21.46
N ARG A 85 14.48 -18.77 -22.80
CA ARG A 85 13.59 -19.52 -23.69
C ARG A 85 13.68 -21.03 -23.46
N LEU A 86 14.89 -21.57 -23.37
CA LEU A 86 15.12 -23.00 -23.17
C LEU A 86 14.48 -23.52 -21.89
N ILE A 87 14.70 -22.84 -20.77
CA ILE A 87 14.17 -23.27 -19.48
C ILE A 87 12.64 -23.06 -19.43
N ALA A 88 12.16 -21.93 -19.96
CA ALA A 88 10.73 -21.62 -20.07
C ALA A 88 9.97 -22.69 -20.88
N GLU A 89 10.41 -22.98 -22.11
CA GLU A 89 9.75 -23.97 -22.95
C GLU A 89 9.90 -25.39 -22.36
N PHE A 90 11.03 -25.73 -21.74
CA PHE A 90 11.23 -27.07 -21.15
C PHE A 90 10.31 -27.36 -19.96
N PHE A 91 10.05 -26.35 -19.13
CA PHE A 91 9.15 -26.47 -17.98
C PHE A 91 7.70 -26.10 -18.33
N GLU A 92 7.42 -25.71 -19.57
CA GLU A 92 6.11 -25.23 -20.01
C GLU A 92 5.62 -24.07 -19.13
N ARG A 93 6.54 -23.15 -18.81
CA ARG A 93 6.28 -21.95 -18.02
C ARG A 93 6.72 -20.72 -18.79
N PRO A 94 5.96 -19.62 -18.77
CA PRO A 94 6.40 -18.39 -19.41
C PRO A 94 7.66 -17.85 -18.71
N PRO A 95 8.60 -17.18 -19.43
CA PRO A 95 9.84 -16.67 -18.84
C PRO A 95 9.64 -15.76 -17.62
N ILE A 96 8.52 -15.02 -17.59
CA ILE A 96 8.17 -14.14 -16.47
C ILE A 96 7.94 -14.90 -15.16
N ASP A 97 7.38 -16.13 -15.21
CA ASP A 97 7.15 -16.98 -14.04
C ASP A 97 8.47 -17.52 -13.45
N LEU A 98 9.52 -17.60 -14.27
CA LEU A 98 10.81 -18.18 -13.90
C LEU A 98 11.87 -17.14 -13.58
N PHE A 99 11.82 -15.97 -14.23
CA PHE A 99 12.90 -14.98 -14.21
C PHE A 99 12.43 -13.54 -13.93
N GLY A 100 11.12 -13.31 -13.80
CA GLY A 100 10.54 -11.97 -13.70
C GLY A 100 10.46 -11.24 -15.06
N PRO A 101 9.95 -10.01 -15.09
CA PRO A 101 9.71 -9.29 -16.33
C PRO A 101 11.01 -9.03 -17.11
N SER A 102 10.97 -9.36 -18.41
CA SER A 102 11.91 -8.86 -19.42
C SER A 102 11.49 -7.45 -19.82
N GLU A 103 12.47 -6.55 -19.99
CA GLU A 103 12.26 -5.18 -20.48
C GLU A 103 11.63 -5.10 -21.89
N THR A 104 11.44 -6.25 -22.56
CA THR A 104 10.91 -6.37 -23.92
C THR A 104 9.47 -6.89 -24.02
N SER A 105 8.69 -6.87 -22.93
CA SER A 105 7.23 -7.05 -23.00
C SER A 105 6.49 -5.96 -22.22
N ALA A 106 6.92 -4.71 -22.41
CA ALA A 106 6.11 -3.54 -22.17
C ALA A 106 5.48 -3.11 -23.51
N THR A 107 4.30 -3.62 -23.82
CA THR A 107 3.30 -2.70 -24.39
C THR A 107 2.89 -1.83 -23.21
N GLY A 108 3.29 -0.56 -23.23
CA GLY A 108 3.38 0.35 -22.08
C GLY A 108 2.05 0.76 -21.45
N ALA A 109 1.33 -0.19 -20.88
CA ALA A 109 0.18 0.06 -20.05
C ALA A 109 0.64 0.15 -18.59
N THR A 110 0.65 1.36 -18.04
CA THR A 110 0.80 1.62 -16.61
C THR A 110 -0.57 1.60 -15.93
N TYR A 111 -0.60 1.58 -14.60
CA TYR A 111 -1.81 1.91 -13.88
C TYR A 111 -2.10 3.40 -14.05
N ARG A 112 -3.36 3.82 -13.94
CA ARG A 112 -3.73 5.25 -13.81
C ARG A 112 -4.57 5.41 -12.55
N ILE A 113 -3.99 6.03 -11.54
CA ILE A 113 -4.54 6.09 -10.19
C ILE A 113 -4.47 7.53 -9.67
N ARG A 114 -5.59 8.05 -9.19
CA ARG A 114 -5.60 9.24 -8.36
C ARG A 114 -5.56 8.85 -6.89
N SER A 115 -4.48 9.22 -6.21
CA SER A 115 -4.30 9.01 -4.79
C SER A 115 -4.82 10.22 -4.02
N HIS A 116 -5.77 9.96 -3.12
CA HIS A 116 -6.18 10.91 -2.09
C HIS A 116 -5.50 10.51 -0.80
N LYS A 117 -4.79 11.44 -0.17
CA LYS A 117 -4.16 11.26 1.13
C LYS A 117 -4.85 12.17 2.14
N PHE A 118 -5.21 11.59 3.28
CA PHE A 118 -5.82 12.27 4.41
C PHE A 118 -4.83 12.27 5.56
N ILE A 119 -4.47 13.46 6.02
CA ILE A 119 -3.53 13.67 7.13
C ILE A 119 -4.26 14.43 8.24
N PRO A 120 -4.99 13.71 9.12
CA PRO A 120 -5.67 14.34 10.23
C PRO A 120 -4.70 14.66 11.36
N LEU A 121 -4.90 15.83 11.96
CA LEU A 121 -4.19 16.34 13.11
C LEU A 121 -5.21 16.91 14.08
N TYR A 122 -5.24 16.39 15.31
CA TYR A 122 -6.05 16.98 16.37
C TYR A 122 -5.23 18.08 17.07
N VAL A 123 -5.71 19.33 16.97
CA VAL A 123 -5.08 20.55 17.51
C VAL A 123 -5.88 21.16 18.67
N GLY A 124 -7.10 20.67 18.92
CA GLY A 124 -8.00 21.20 19.94
C GLY A 124 -8.97 22.25 19.40
N ALA A 125 -10.14 22.35 20.03
CA ALA A 125 -11.22 23.23 19.59
C ALA A 125 -10.86 24.72 19.68
N GLU A 126 -10.09 25.11 20.68
CA GLU A 126 -9.61 26.50 20.86
C GLU A 126 -8.70 26.92 19.69
N ALA A 127 -7.69 26.12 19.38
CA ALA A 127 -6.82 26.33 18.22
C ALA A 127 -7.62 26.38 16.90
N MET A 128 -8.64 25.54 16.77
CA MET A 128 -9.53 25.57 15.60
C MET A 128 -10.39 26.84 15.51
N ALA A 129 -10.76 27.44 16.64
CA ALA A 129 -11.50 28.70 16.65
C ALA A 129 -10.61 29.89 16.23
N ASP A 130 -9.32 29.83 16.56
CA ASP A 130 -8.33 30.84 16.16
C ASP A 130 -7.95 30.73 14.66
N LEU A 131 -8.04 29.52 14.11
CA LEU A 131 -7.91 29.27 12.67
C LEU A 131 -9.16 29.78 11.94
N GLY A 132 -9.13 31.04 11.50
CA GLY A 132 -10.21 31.61 10.68
C GLY A 132 -10.54 30.70 9.50
N SER A 133 -11.81 30.39 9.28
CA SER A 133 -12.22 29.42 8.28
C SER A 133 -13.29 29.98 7.36
N VAL A 134 -13.37 29.45 6.14
CA VAL A 134 -14.44 29.76 5.19
C VAL A 134 -15.30 28.52 4.96
N PRO A 135 -16.61 28.68 4.69
CA PRO A 135 -17.44 27.56 4.28
C PRO A 135 -16.78 26.82 3.09
N ALA A 136 -16.64 25.52 3.21
CA ALA A 136 -16.10 24.71 2.13
C ALA A 136 -17.26 24.22 1.25
N ASP A 137 -17.50 24.88 0.11
CA ASP A 137 -18.50 24.43 -0.88
C ASP A 137 -18.22 22.98 -1.37
N ASP A 138 -16.94 22.58 -1.35
CA ASP A 138 -16.47 21.24 -1.70
C ASP A 138 -16.65 20.19 -0.59
N VAL A 139 -16.83 20.62 0.67
CA VAL A 139 -17.01 19.74 1.87
C VAL A 139 -18.40 19.92 2.48
N ALA A 140 -19.30 20.61 1.76
CA ALA A 140 -20.73 20.47 1.98
C ALA A 140 -21.06 18.99 1.78
N ASN A 141 -21.14 18.32 2.91
CA ASN A 141 -21.34 16.91 3.02
C ASN A 141 -22.44 16.67 4.03
N ASP A 142 -23.21 15.69 3.66
CA ASP A 142 -24.31 15.13 4.38
C ASP A 142 -23.92 14.68 5.80
N TRP A 143 -22.70 14.17 6.02
CA TRP A 143 -22.30 13.57 7.30
C TRP A 143 -21.77 14.55 8.36
N LEU A 144 -20.69 15.27 8.06
CA LEU A 144 -20.06 16.24 8.94
C LEU A 144 -19.60 17.46 8.13
N THR A 145 -20.09 18.63 8.49
CA THR A 145 -19.70 19.88 7.84
C THR A 145 -18.31 20.30 8.30
N GLY A 146 -17.34 20.17 7.41
CA GLY A 146 -16.02 20.75 7.55
C GLY A 146 -15.97 22.16 6.94
N GLN A 147 -14.98 22.93 7.34
CA GLN A 147 -14.69 24.26 6.79
C GLN A 147 -13.33 24.23 6.11
N ARG A 148 -13.09 25.11 5.14
CA ARG A 148 -11.77 25.25 4.51
C ARG A 148 -10.93 26.20 5.35
N ILE A 149 -9.67 25.83 5.56
CA ILE A 149 -8.68 26.66 6.24
C ILE A 149 -7.73 27.17 5.15
N GLU A 150 -7.70 28.49 4.93
CA GLU A 150 -6.86 29.09 3.88
C GLU A 150 -5.45 29.44 4.37
N GLN A 151 -5.28 29.58 5.69
CA GLN A 151 -4.03 29.96 6.32
C GLN A 151 -3.02 28.81 6.35
N LEU A 152 -3.51 27.56 6.40
CA LEU A 152 -2.66 26.38 6.46
C LEU A 152 -2.35 25.88 5.06
N GLU A 153 -1.18 26.24 4.55
CA GLU A 153 -0.71 25.82 3.24
C GLU A 153 0.27 24.64 3.34
N LEU A 154 -0.14 23.51 2.78
CA LEU A 154 0.74 22.38 2.49
C LEU A 154 0.74 22.17 0.98
N ALA A 155 1.93 22.11 0.37
CA ALA A 155 2.07 22.04 -1.09
C ALA A 155 1.23 20.90 -1.70
N GLY A 156 0.33 21.25 -2.63
CA GLY A 156 -0.57 20.32 -3.30
C GLY A 156 -1.77 19.84 -2.47
N ALA A 157 -1.89 20.26 -1.21
CA ALA A 157 -2.96 19.85 -0.32
C ALA A 157 -3.96 20.97 -0.03
N ARG A 158 -5.19 20.58 0.29
CA ARG A 158 -6.22 21.47 0.84
C ARG A 158 -6.37 21.20 2.33
N ALA A 159 -6.41 22.25 3.15
CA ALA A 159 -6.66 22.11 4.58
C ALA A 159 -8.15 22.27 4.90
N PHE A 160 -8.67 21.34 5.68
CA PHE A 160 -10.03 21.36 6.20
C PHE A 160 -10.01 21.37 7.73
N GLY A 161 -10.97 22.05 8.33
CA GLY A 161 -11.14 22.21 9.76
C GLY A 161 -12.50 21.70 10.22
N TRP A 162 -12.51 21.01 11.35
CA TRP A 162 -13.73 20.76 12.10
C TRP A 162 -13.64 21.43 13.46
N PRO A 163 -14.71 22.08 13.91
CA PRO A 163 -14.65 22.96 15.07
C PRO A 163 -14.44 22.18 16.39
N PHE A 164 -14.63 20.86 16.39
CA PHE A 164 -14.24 19.99 17.50
C PHE A 164 -12.72 19.78 17.63
N GLY A 165 -11.89 20.44 16.82
CA GLY A 165 -10.45 20.49 17.05
C GLY A 165 -9.59 19.71 16.05
N VAL A 166 -10.10 19.38 14.86
CA VAL A 166 -9.34 18.63 13.84
C VAL A 166 -9.03 19.48 12.64
N VAL A 167 -7.76 19.49 12.25
CA VAL A 167 -7.25 19.91 10.94
C VAL A 167 -7.01 18.65 10.10
N MET A 168 -7.40 18.68 8.84
CA MET A 168 -7.13 17.62 7.86
C MET A 168 -6.46 18.21 6.64
N PHE A 169 -5.27 17.75 6.30
CA PHE A 169 -4.72 18.00 4.98
C PHE A 169 -5.17 16.90 4.02
N HIS A 170 -5.83 17.30 2.94
CA HIS A 170 -6.23 16.45 1.84
C HIS A 170 -5.34 16.71 0.63
N LEU A 171 -4.44 15.79 0.34
CA LEU A 171 -3.52 15.85 -0.80
C LEU A 171 -4.03 14.93 -1.92
N VAL A 172 -4.02 15.43 -3.15
CA VAL A 172 -4.45 14.68 -4.35
C VAL A 172 -3.27 14.59 -5.32
N GLU A 173 -2.92 13.36 -5.70
CA GLU A 173 -1.80 13.08 -6.61
C GLU A 173 -2.25 12.09 -7.69
N ASP A 174 -2.14 12.49 -8.96
CA ASP A 174 -2.32 11.59 -10.10
C ASP A 174 -1.01 10.81 -10.32
N LEU A 175 -1.12 9.49 -10.39
CA LEU A 175 0.00 8.55 -10.43
C LEU A 175 -0.15 7.58 -11.59
N GLU A 176 0.98 7.26 -12.21
CA GLU A 176 1.08 6.23 -13.24
C GLU A 176 2.06 5.13 -12.83
N PRO A 177 1.78 4.35 -11.76
CA PRO A 177 2.74 3.38 -11.28
C PRO A 177 2.84 2.19 -12.22
N ASP A 178 4.04 1.62 -12.35
CA ASP A 178 4.27 0.40 -13.12
C ASP A 178 3.69 -0.86 -12.43
N SER A 179 3.51 -0.80 -11.10
CA SER A 179 2.94 -1.89 -10.31
C SER A 179 2.39 -1.45 -8.95
N VAL A 180 1.60 -2.30 -8.30
CA VAL A 180 1.14 -2.12 -6.91
C VAL A 180 2.32 -2.15 -5.93
N ALA A 181 3.36 -2.93 -6.21
CA ALA A 181 4.59 -2.93 -5.42
C ALA A 181 5.30 -1.56 -5.46
N TRP A 182 5.33 -0.90 -6.63
CA TRP A 182 5.83 0.47 -6.73
C TRP A 182 5.03 1.40 -5.82
N LEU A 183 3.70 1.33 -5.91
CA LEU A 183 2.81 2.17 -5.10
C LEU A 183 3.02 1.92 -3.61
N ALA A 184 3.19 0.66 -3.18
CA ALA A 184 3.43 0.31 -1.79
C ALA A 184 4.71 0.95 -1.23
N VAL A 185 5.79 0.98 -2.02
CA VAL A 185 7.06 1.62 -1.64
C VAL A 185 6.95 3.14 -1.65
N TRP A 186 6.35 3.71 -2.71
CA TRP A 186 6.09 5.14 -2.83
C TRP A 186 5.25 5.67 -1.67
N ARG A 187 4.18 4.94 -1.32
CA ARG A 187 3.26 5.26 -0.22
C ARG A 187 4.02 5.37 1.09
N ARG A 188 4.88 4.39 1.41
CA ARG A 188 5.66 4.41 2.66
C ARG A 188 6.57 5.63 2.75
N ARG A 189 7.26 5.99 1.67
CA ARG A 189 8.14 7.16 1.66
C ARG A 189 7.36 8.46 1.83
N THR A 190 6.35 8.65 0.97
CA THR A 190 5.60 9.91 0.93
C THR A 190 4.71 10.11 2.15
N TYR A 191 4.30 9.05 2.85
CA TYR A 191 3.57 9.18 4.10
C TYR A 191 4.41 9.85 5.18
N ASP A 192 5.64 9.40 5.37
CA ASP A 192 6.55 9.95 6.39
C ASP A 192 6.88 11.42 6.07
N GLU A 193 7.16 11.73 4.80
CA GLU A 193 7.43 13.09 4.31
C GLU A 193 6.22 14.01 4.51
N ASN A 194 5.04 13.61 4.04
CA ASN A 194 3.83 14.41 4.12
C ASN A 194 3.38 14.66 5.57
N MET A 195 3.50 13.65 6.42
CA MET A 195 3.19 13.78 7.85
C MET A 195 4.14 14.77 8.54
N THR A 196 5.44 14.68 8.24
CA THR A 196 6.44 15.61 8.79
C THR A 196 6.14 17.05 8.36
N HIS A 197 5.84 17.27 7.08
CA HIS A 197 5.50 18.61 6.59
C HIS A 197 4.18 19.13 7.19
N ALA A 198 3.14 18.30 7.29
CA ALA A 198 1.86 18.69 7.88
C ALA A 198 2.01 19.12 9.35
N LEU A 199 2.82 18.39 10.13
CA LEU A 199 3.16 18.76 11.50
C LEU A 199 3.89 20.11 11.56
N GLN A 200 4.86 20.33 10.66
CA GLN A 200 5.61 21.59 10.59
C GLN A 200 4.68 22.77 10.28
N VAL A 201 3.78 22.63 9.30
CA VAL A 201 2.82 23.69 8.91
C VAL A 201 1.95 24.11 10.10
N VAL A 202 1.43 23.15 10.87
CA VAL A 202 0.63 23.45 12.07
C VAL A 202 1.47 24.12 13.16
N ALA A 203 2.71 23.64 13.38
CA ALA A 203 3.61 24.19 14.37
C ALA A 203 4.05 25.64 14.04
N ASP A 204 4.29 25.94 12.75
CA ASP A 204 4.66 27.29 12.29
C ASP A 204 3.54 28.32 12.54
N HIS A 205 2.30 27.85 12.68
CA HIS A 205 1.14 28.67 13.06
C HIS A 205 0.90 28.74 14.57
N GLY A 206 1.82 28.21 15.38
CA GLY A 206 1.77 28.28 16.84
C GLY A 206 0.88 27.23 17.51
N PHE A 207 0.40 26.24 16.76
CA PHE A 207 -0.46 25.18 17.31
C PHE A 207 0.33 23.91 17.58
N SER A 208 -0.06 23.19 18.64
CA SER A 208 0.47 21.87 18.95
C SER A 208 -0.49 20.78 18.51
N VAL A 209 0.03 19.72 17.89
CA VAL A 209 -0.75 18.52 17.61
C VAL A 209 -0.78 17.63 18.86
N LEU A 210 -1.97 17.37 19.39
CA LEU A 210 -2.18 16.61 20.63
C LEU A 210 -2.44 15.12 20.36
N GLY A 211 -2.97 14.78 19.18
CA GLY A 211 -3.18 13.40 18.73
C GLY A 211 -1.94 12.75 18.10
N ASP A 212 -2.06 11.47 17.73
CA ASP A 212 -1.04 10.78 16.95
C ASP A 212 -1.29 11.00 15.45
N PRO A 213 -0.34 11.61 14.71
CA PRO A 213 -0.52 11.87 13.30
C PRO A 213 -0.43 10.57 12.50
N TYR A 214 -1.21 10.48 11.42
CA TYR A 214 -1.15 9.38 10.48
C TYR A 214 -1.55 9.83 9.08
N VAL A 215 -1.35 8.96 8.10
CA VAL A 215 -1.83 9.16 6.73
C VAL A 215 -2.68 7.97 6.31
N LEU A 216 -3.88 8.23 5.83
CA LEU A 216 -4.72 7.25 5.12
C LEU A 216 -4.76 7.60 3.64
N SER A 217 -4.86 6.58 2.77
CA SER A 217 -5.10 6.80 1.36
C SER A 217 -6.35 6.13 0.86
N THR A 218 -7.03 6.86 -0.02
CA THR A 218 -8.06 6.35 -0.92
C THR A 218 -7.56 6.46 -2.34
N TYR A 219 -7.78 5.41 -3.13
CA TYR A 219 -7.34 5.32 -4.52
C TYR A 219 -8.54 5.27 -5.44
N TRP A 220 -8.68 6.29 -6.28
CA TRP A 220 -9.56 6.28 -7.42
C TRP A 220 -8.80 5.71 -8.61
N VAL A 221 -9.20 4.53 -9.07
CA VAL A 221 -8.46 3.76 -10.08
C VAL A 221 -9.18 3.89 -11.41
N GLU A 222 -8.52 4.52 -12.38
CA GLU A 222 -9.05 4.73 -13.72
C GLU A 222 -8.66 3.56 -14.63
N GLU A 223 -7.38 3.19 -14.62
CA GLU A 223 -6.84 2.13 -15.46
C GLU A 223 -5.95 1.16 -14.69
N VAL A 224 -6.03 -0.11 -15.08
CA VAL A 224 -5.20 -1.20 -14.56
C VAL A 224 -4.75 -2.02 -15.77
N PRO A 225 -3.45 -2.32 -15.92
CA PRO A 225 -2.92 -3.04 -17.09
C PRO A 225 -3.16 -4.57 -16.99
N LEU A 226 -4.16 -5.00 -16.22
CA LEU A 226 -4.44 -6.41 -15.91
C LEU A 226 -5.92 -6.71 -16.17
N GLY A 227 -6.20 -7.97 -16.50
CA GLY A 227 -7.56 -8.48 -16.69
C GLY A 227 -7.85 -9.70 -15.81
N GLY A 228 -9.12 -10.11 -15.79
CA GLY A 228 -9.55 -11.35 -15.13
C GLY A 228 -9.23 -11.38 -13.62
N PRO A 229 -8.87 -12.55 -13.06
CA PRO A 229 -8.57 -12.70 -11.63
C PRO A 229 -7.38 -11.85 -11.13
N ALA A 230 -6.45 -11.51 -12.01
CA ALA A 230 -5.30 -10.66 -11.67
C ALA A 230 -5.73 -9.20 -11.43
N LEU A 231 -6.78 -8.72 -12.10
CA LEU A 231 -7.36 -7.39 -11.86
C LEU A 231 -7.94 -7.29 -10.44
N ASP A 232 -8.76 -8.27 -10.04
CA ASP A 232 -9.37 -8.33 -8.70
C ASP A 232 -8.28 -8.35 -7.61
N SER A 233 -7.28 -9.22 -7.79
CA SER A 233 -6.14 -9.32 -6.87
C SER A 233 -5.34 -8.01 -6.79
N ALA A 234 -5.12 -7.33 -7.92
CA ALA A 234 -4.43 -6.04 -7.94
C ALA A 234 -5.21 -4.96 -7.18
N LEU A 235 -6.53 -4.88 -7.38
CA LEU A 235 -7.38 -3.91 -6.67
C LEU A 235 -7.44 -4.20 -5.17
N ARG A 236 -7.49 -5.47 -4.75
CA ARG A 236 -7.39 -5.86 -3.34
C ARG A 236 -6.01 -5.52 -2.76
N LEU A 237 -4.93 -5.76 -3.49
CA LEU A 237 -3.58 -5.37 -3.07
C LEU A 237 -3.42 -3.85 -2.95
N LEU A 238 -4.05 -3.06 -3.83
CA LEU A 238 -4.10 -1.60 -3.74
C LEU A 238 -4.81 -1.12 -2.46
N CYS A 239 -5.76 -1.91 -1.95
CA CYS A 239 -6.49 -1.63 -0.71
C CYS A 239 -5.62 -1.89 0.53
N VAL A 240 -4.74 -2.91 0.47
CA VAL A 240 -3.78 -3.24 1.53
C VAL A 240 -2.31 -3.29 1.08
N PRO A 241 -1.73 -2.22 0.49
CA PRO A 241 -0.39 -2.26 -0.13
C PRO A 241 0.73 -2.64 0.84
N ARG A 242 0.50 -2.46 2.15
CA ARG A 242 1.45 -2.81 3.21
C ARG A 242 1.81 -4.28 3.23
N VAL A 243 0.98 -5.19 2.70
CA VAL A 243 1.32 -6.63 2.64
C VAL A 243 2.53 -6.93 1.75
N LEU A 244 2.83 -6.02 0.80
CA LEU A 244 3.95 -6.16 -0.13
C LEU A 244 5.29 -5.68 0.47
N VAL A 245 5.26 -4.89 1.54
CA VAL A 245 6.45 -4.26 2.13
C VAL A 245 6.73 -4.78 3.54
N GLY A 246 7.98 -5.14 3.83
CA GLY A 246 8.36 -5.67 5.15
C GLY A 246 8.15 -4.64 6.27
N ARG A 247 7.60 -5.08 7.42
CA ARG A 247 7.28 -4.21 8.58
C ARG A 247 8.49 -3.38 9.04
N GLN A 248 9.64 -4.02 9.19
CA GLN A 248 10.91 -3.41 9.65
C GLN A 248 11.94 -3.26 8.51
N GLY A 249 11.47 -3.11 7.27
CA GLY A 249 12.33 -3.19 6.10
C GLY A 249 13.44 -2.13 6.07
N THR A 250 14.67 -2.55 6.36
CA THR A 250 15.91 -1.83 6.03
C THR A 250 16.25 -2.02 4.54
N GLY A 251 17.01 -1.08 3.99
CA GLY A 251 17.44 -1.09 2.58
C GLY A 251 16.95 0.12 1.78
N THR A 252 17.52 0.26 0.59
CA THR A 252 17.19 1.33 -0.36
C THR A 252 15.78 1.16 -0.95
N PRO A 253 15.15 2.22 -1.48
CA PRO A 253 13.87 2.11 -2.18
C PRO A 253 13.87 1.06 -3.30
N ALA A 254 14.97 0.95 -4.06
CA ALA A 254 15.11 -0.03 -5.12
C ALA A 254 15.10 -1.48 -4.60
N GLU A 255 15.78 -1.75 -3.48
CA GLU A 255 15.78 -3.08 -2.86
C GLU A 255 14.40 -3.45 -2.29
N LYS A 256 13.71 -2.47 -1.69
CA LYS A 256 12.33 -2.65 -1.18
C LYS A 256 11.38 -2.97 -2.32
N LEU A 257 11.49 -2.23 -3.43
CA LEU A 257 10.70 -2.46 -4.63
C LEU A 257 10.94 -3.87 -5.19
N ALA A 258 12.20 -4.27 -5.38
CA ALA A 258 12.53 -5.58 -5.91
C ALA A 258 11.95 -6.74 -5.06
N ARG A 259 11.94 -6.61 -3.72
CA ARG A 259 11.31 -7.59 -2.83
C ARG A 259 9.79 -7.58 -2.94
N ALA A 260 9.18 -6.38 -2.94
CA ALA A 260 7.75 -6.20 -3.05
C ALA A 260 7.20 -6.75 -4.37
N SER A 261 7.90 -6.54 -5.49
CA SER A 261 7.49 -7.05 -6.81
C SER A 261 7.44 -8.59 -6.86
N VAL A 262 8.33 -9.29 -6.16
CA VAL A 262 8.30 -10.77 -6.10
C VAL A 262 7.06 -11.25 -5.34
N VAL A 263 6.69 -10.57 -4.24
CA VAL A 263 5.50 -10.91 -3.45
C VAL A 263 4.22 -10.58 -4.21
N GLU A 264 4.18 -9.42 -4.87
CA GLU A 264 3.10 -9.00 -5.75
C GLU A 264 2.81 -10.04 -6.81
N GLN A 265 3.83 -10.54 -7.52
CA GLN A 265 3.66 -11.56 -8.56
C GLN A 265 3.05 -12.85 -8.02
N ALA A 266 3.46 -13.30 -6.84
CA ALA A 266 2.87 -14.48 -6.22
C ALA A 266 1.38 -14.27 -5.96
N PHE A 267 1.00 -13.11 -5.41
CA PHE A 267 -0.40 -12.77 -5.15
C PHE A 267 -1.25 -12.58 -6.41
N LEU A 268 -0.70 -11.96 -7.46
CA LEU A 268 -1.42 -11.81 -8.74
C LEU A 268 -1.65 -13.16 -9.43
N ARG A 269 -0.72 -14.12 -9.27
CA ARG A 269 -0.83 -15.47 -9.83
C ARG A 269 -1.79 -16.36 -9.04
N ASP A 270 -1.63 -16.38 -7.71
CA ASP A 270 -2.32 -17.33 -6.83
C ASP A 270 -3.70 -16.81 -6.38
N GLY A 271 -3.99 -15.53 -6.65
CA GLY A 271 -5.12 -14.82 -6.09
C GLY A 271 -4.77 -14.21 -4.73
N PHE A 272 -5.36 -13.06 -4.42
CA PHE A 272 -5.19 -12.41 -3.13
C PHE A 272 -6.53 -12.14 -2.48
N ASP A 273 -6.68 -12.64 -1.25
CA ASP A 273 -7.80 -12.31 -0.38
C ASP A 273 -7.28 -12.03 1.03
N HIS A 274 -7.94 -11.12 1.73
CA HIS A 274 -7.55 -10.69 3.06
C HIS A 274 -8.80 -10.41 3.91
N PRO A 275 -8.88 -10.97 5.13
CA PRO A 275 -10.12 -10.91 5.94
C PRO A 275 -10.53 -9.48 6.32
N ASP A 276 -9.57 -8.55 6.38
CA ASP A 276 -9.84 -7.14 6.69
C ASP A 276 -10.35 -6.33 5.47
N ILE A 277 -10.48 -6.95 4.29
CA ILE A 277 -11.05 -6.29 3.11
C ILE A 277 -12.55 -6.55 3.05
N GLN A 278 -13.32 -5.47 2.93
CA GLN A 278 -14.75 -5.52 2.65
C GLN A 278 -15.04 -5.00 1.25
N ASP A 279 -15.80 -5.76 0.49
CA ASP A 279 -16.33 -5.36 -0.82
C ASP A 279 -17.58 -4.49 -0.65
N PHE A 280 -17.65 -3.40 -1.40
CA PHE A 280 -18.84 -2.55 -1.50
C PHE A 280 -19.17 -2.18 -2.96
N GLY A 281 -18.46 -2.75 -3.93
CA GLY A 281 -18.74 -2.56 -5.34
C GLY A 281 -20.05 -3.20 -5.76
N VAL A 282 -20.58 -2.75 -6.89
CA VAL A 282 -21.72 -3.39 -7.55
C VAL A 282 -21.23 -3.95 -8.87
N GLN A 283 -21.40 -5.25 -9.05
CA GLN A 283 -20.96 -5.97 -10.25
C GLN A 283 -21.41 -5.24 -11.53
N ALA A 284 -20.49 -5.12 -12.49
CA ALA A 284 -20.65 -4.37 -13.75
C ALA A 284 -20.79 -2.84 -13.63
N ILE A 285 -21.02 -2.28 -12.45
CA ILE A 285 -21.06 -0.83 -12.22
C ILE A 285 -19.70 -0.33 -11.73
N ALA A 286 -19.20 -0.89 -10.62
CA ALA A 286 -17.92 -0.52 -10.03
C ALA A 286 -17.33 -1.65 -9.19
N THR A 287 -16.02 -1.61 -8.98
CA THR A 287 -15.33 -2.43 -7.99
C THR A 287 -14.87 -1.53 -6.84
N GLY A 288 -15.22 -1.90 -5.60
CA GLY A 288 -14.92 -1.10 -4.41
C GLY A 288 -14.46 -1.97 -3.26
N TYR A 289 -13.30 -1.65 -2.68
CA TYR A 289 -12.76 -2.34 -1.51
C TYR A 289 -12.39 -1.34 -0.43
N ALA A 290 -12.79 -1.62 0.81
CA ALA A 290 -12.34 -0.88 1.99
C ALA A 290 -11.55 -1.82 2.91
N SER A 291 -10.56 -1.27 3.59
CA SER A 291 -9.79 -1.95 4.62
C SER A 291 -9.26 -0.95 5.64
N TRP A 292 -8.69 -1.44 6.73
CA TRP A 292 -7.93 -0.60 7.67
C TRP A 292 -6.82 0.22 7.00
N SER A 293 -6.24 -0.30 5.91
CA SER A 293 -5.11 0.33 5.24
C SER A 293 -5.52 1.33 4.17
N GLY A 294 -6.80 1.44 3.81
CA GLY A 294 -7.23 2.36 2.75
C GLY A 294 -8.44 1.84 2.00
N VAL A 295 -8.85 2.64 1.02
CA VAL A 295 -10.02 2.38 0.18
C VAL A 295 -9.62 2.43 -1.28
N VAL A 296 -10.16 1.55 -2.09
CA VAL A 296 -9.95 1.51 -3.54
C VAL A 296 -11.31 1.52 -4.20
N TYR A 297 -11.46 2.37 -5.21
CA TYR A 297 -12.66 2.39 -6.04
C TYR A 297 -12.28 2.49 -7.52
N ARG A 298 -12.83 1.59 -8.32
CA ARG A 298 -12.70 1.58 -9.77
C ARG A 298 -14.09 1.66 -10.41
N PRO A 299 -14.48 2.81 -10.98
CA PRO A 299 -15.72 2.91 -11.74
C PRO A 299 -15.61 2.13 -13.06
N HIS A 300 -16.68 1.43 -13.45
CA HIS A 300 -16.80 0.82 -14.79
C HIS A 300 -17.88 1.54 -15.62
N ALA A 301 -18.97 1.95 -14.98
CA ALA A 301 -20.12 2.60 -15.61
C ALA A 301 -20.34 4.00 -15.01
N ALA A 302 -19.68 5.01 -15.57
CA ALA A 302 -19.50 6.33 -14.94
C ALA A 302 -20.80 7.03 -14.49
N GLU A 303 -21.89 6.87 -15.22
CA GLU A 303 -23.18 7.50 -14.90
C GLU A 303 -23.92 6.84 -13.74
N GLN A 304 -23.62 5.57 -13.45
CA GLN A 304 -24.27 4.76 -12.40
C GLN A 304 -23.38 4.55 -11.18
N CYS A 305 -22.12 4.96 -11.24
CA CYS A 305 -21.15 4.85 -10.16
C CYS A 305 -21.35 5.94 -9.11
N LEU A 306 -20.77 5.68 -7.94
CA LEU A 306 -20.45 6.71 -6.97
C LEU A 306 -19.53 7.74 -7.62
N SER A 307 -19.77 9.02 -7.33
CA SER A 307 -18.81 10.06 -7.66
C SER A 307 -17.60 9.99 -6.71
N GLU A 308 -16.45 10.44 -7.21
CA GLU A 308 -15.24 10.57 -6.41
C GLU A 308 -15.49 11.45 -5.17
N ARG A 309 -16.23 12.55 -5.33
CA ARG A 309 -16.61 13.46 -4.24
C ARG A 309 -17.31 12.74 -3.09
N GLU A 310 -18.24 11.83 -3.38
CA GLU A 310 -18.99 11.12 -2.33
C GLU A 310 -18.09 10.20 -1.50
N LEU A 311 -17.14 9.54 -2.15
CA LEU A 311 -16.14 8.70 -1.49
C LEU A 311 -15.21 9.53 -0.59
N ILE A 312 -14.69 10.65 -1.12
CA ILE A 312 -13.80 11.55 -0.38
C ILE A 312 -14.52 12.20 0.79
N ALA A 313 -15.76 12.62 0.61
CA ALA A 313 -16.55 13.24 1.66
C ALA A 313 -16.80 12.25 2.82
N CYS A 314 -17.00 10.97 2.51
CA CYS A 314 -17.17 9.92 3.51
C CYS A 314 -15.89 9.77 4.33
N GLU A 315 -14.75 9.63 3.66
CA GLU A 315 -13.45 9.51 4.31
C GLU A 315 -13.09 10.74 5.14
N LEU A 316 -13.31 11.96 4.65
CA LEU A 316 -13.06 13.18 5.45
C LEU A 316 -13.81 13.13 6.79
N SER A 317 -15.07 12.71 6.76
CA SER A 317 -15.91 12.64 7.97
C SER A 317 -15.45 11.52 8.93
N VAL A 318 -15.14 10.35 8.38
CA VAL A 318 -14.65 9.19 9.14
C VAL A 318 -13.29 9.51 9.77
N GLN A 319 -12.34 10.02 9.01
CA GLN A 319 -10.99 10.31 9.50
C GLN A 319 -10.96 11.48 10.49
N ALA A 320 -11.77 12.53 10.28
CA ALA A 320 -11.88 13.61 11.26
C ALA A 320 -12.42 13.10 12.60
N THR A 321 -13.46 12.26 12.56
CA THR A 321 -14.02 11.64 13.77
C THR A 321 -13.02 10.69 14.42
N TRP A 322 -12.31 9.90 13.61
CA TRP A 322 -11.31 8.95 14.09
C TRP A 322 -10.21 9.67 14.87
N ALA A 323 -9.65 10.76 14.32
CA ALA A 323 -8.62 11.54 14.98
C ALA A 323 -9.07 12.14 16.32
N TYR A 324 -10.31 12.62 16.40
CA TYR A 324 -10.86 13.11 17.67
C TYR A 324 -11.01 11.99 18.69
N THR A 325 -11.58 10.83 18.31
CA THR A 325 -11.70 9.69 19.23
C THR A 325 -10.35 9.09 19.63
N ASP A 326 -9.34 9.19 18.77
CA ASP A 326 -7.99 8.73 19.07
C ASP A 326 -7.29 9.62 20.10
N TYR A 327 -7.44 10.95 19.98
CA TYR A 327 -7.02 11.90 21.03
C TYR A 327 -7.67 11.57 22.39
N LEU A 328 -8.99 11.41 22.43
CA LEU A 328 -9.71 11.09 23.67
C LEU A 328 -9.17 9.81 24.32
N ARG A 329 -8.97 8.76 23.51
CA ARG A 329 -8.38 7.50 24.00
C ARG A 329 -6.99 7.74 24.58
N LYS A 330 -6.13 8.49 23.88
CA LYS A 330 -4.76 8.78 24.32
C LYS A 330 -4.72 9.50 25.67
N VAL A 331 -5.60 10.47 25.89
CA VAL A 331 -5.69 11.18 27.18
C VAL A 331 -6.08 10.20 28.30
N VAL A 332 -7.08 9.35 28.06
CA VAL A 332 -7.49 8.31 29.03
C VAL A 332 -6.38 7.30 29.29
N GLU A 333 -5.68 6.84 28.24
CA GLU A 333 -4.55 5.91 28.34
C GLU A 333 -3.38 6.52 29.15
N SER A 334 -3.29 7.85 29.18
CA SER A 334 -2.34 8.58 30.03
C SER A 334 -2.81 8.77 31.48
N GLY A 335 -4.00 8.26 31.83
CA GLY A 335 -4.57 8.34 33.18
C GLY A 335 -5.27 9.65 33.50
N GLN A 336 -5.61 10.45 32.49
CA GLN A 336 -6.28 11.74 32.63
C GLN A 336 -7.72 11.68 32.10
N ASP A 337 -8.61 12.49 32.66
CA ASP A 337 -9.95 12.69 32.11
C ASP A 337 -9.85 13.72 30.97
N PRO A 338 -10.38 13.43 29.76
CA PRO A 338 -10.27 14.35 28.64
C PRO A 338 -11.11 15.61 28.84
N GLU A 339 -10.45 16.76 28.83
CA GLU A 339 -11.09 18.07 28.81
C GLU A 339 -11.45 18.46 27.38
N VAL A 340 -12.75 18.61 27.12
CA VAL A 340 -13.29 19.05 25.82
C VAL A 340 -14.41 20.06 26.04
N PRO A 341 -14.62 21.02 25.13
CA PRO A 341 -15.76 21.94 25.23
C PRO A 341 -17.09 21.18 25.28
N ALA A 342 -18.03 21.71 26.06
CA ALA A 342 -19.31 21.06 26.32
C ALA A 342 -20.10 20.78 25.03
N GLU A 343 -20.01 21.67 24.03
CA GLU A 343 -20.63 21.49 22.71
C GLU A 343 -20.08 20.30 21.91
N TYR A 344 -18.88 19.80 22.23
CA TYR A 344 -18.21 18.67 21.56
C TYR A 344 -18.11 17.43 22.45
N GLY A 345 -18.85 17.39 23.57
CA GLY A 345 -18.90 16.28 24.51
C GLY A 345 -19.65 15.02 24.02
N TRP A 346 -20.01 14.12 24.94
CA TRP A 346 -20.59 12.82 24.61
C TRP A 346 -21.90 12.89 23.79
N ARG A 347 -22.74 13.92 24.01
CA ARG A 347 -23.99 14.14 23.24
C ARG A 347 -23.69 14.44 21.78
N TYR A 348 -22.64 15.23 21.52
CA TYR A 348 -22.18 15.53 20.18
C TYR A 348 -21.68 14.27 19.48
N LEU A 349 -20.81 13.48 20.13
CA LEU A 349 -20.31 12.22 19.57
C LEU A 349 -21.42 11.20 19.29
N ARG A 350 -22.45 11.14 20.15
CA ARG A 350 -23.66 10.34 19.87
C ARG A 350 -24.36 10.80 18.60
N GLY A 351 -24.47 12.11 18.39
CA GLY A 351 -25.00 12.70 17.16
C GLY A 351 -24.13 12.38 15.94
N VAL A 352 -22.80 12.48 16.06
CA VAL A 352 -21.84 12.08 15.02
C VAL A 352 -22.01 10.62 14.64
N ARG A 353 -22.06 9.72 15.63
CA ARG A 353 -22.31 8.29 15.42
C ARG A 353 -23.60 8.09 14.63
N SER A 354 -24.71 8.70 15.05
CA SER A 354 -25.98 8.59 14.33
C SER A 354 -25.88 9.10 12.89
N ARG A 355 -25.25 10.25 12.65
CA ARG A 355 -25.08 10.80 11.28
C ARG A 355 -24.27 9.89 10.38
N LEU A 356 -23.26 9.19 10.91
CA LEU A 356 -22.40 8.26 10.18
C LEU A 356 -23.05 6.89 9.96
N THR A 357 -23.88 6.41 10.88
CA THR A 357 -24.44 5.05 10.80
C THR A 357 -25.84 4.97 10.22
N THR A 358 -26.66 5.99 10.43
CA THR A 358 -28.08 5.95 10.05
C THR A 358 -28.24 6.18 8.55
N GLU A 359 -29.01 5.30 7.92
CA GLU A 359 -29.39 5.42 6.51
C GLU A 359 -30.22 6.68 6.27
N ARG A 360 -30.05 7.29 5.09
CA ARG A 360 -30.80 8.50 4.72
C ARG A 360 -31.87 8.18 3.67
N PRO A 361 -33.01 8.88 3.66
CA PRO A 361 -34.09 8.63 2.70
C PRO A 361 -33.67 8.72 1.22
N GLN A 362 -32.64 9.50 0.91
CA GLN A 362 -32.13 9.69 -0.46
C GLN A 362 -30.79 8.97 -0.70
N GLU A 363 -30.28 8.22 0.29
CA GLU A 363 -29.02 7.48 0.15
C GLU A 363 -29.23 6.27 -0.77
N SER A 364 -28.40 6.16 -1.82
CA SER A 364 -28.45 4.98 -2.70
C SER A 364 -27.92 3.75 -1.98
N ALA A 365 -28.28 2.55 -2.47
CA ALA A 365 -27.72 1.31 -1.94
C ALA A 365 -26.19 1.23 -2.07
N GLN A 366 -25.62 1.85 -3.13
CA GLN A 366 -24.17 1.93 -3.31
C GLN A 366 -23.51 2.83 -2.27
N HIS A 367 -24.10 4.00 -1.99
CA HIS A 367 -23.61 4.93 -0.95
C HIS A 367 -23.62 4.27 0.41
N ARG A 368 -24.73 3.59 0.74
CA ARG A 368 -24.87 2.84 1.99
C ARG A 368 -23.78 1.76 2.13
N ALA A 369 -23.59 0.93 1.10
CA ALA A 369 -22.59 -0.14 1.11
C ALA A 369 -21.16 0.42 1.28
N MET A 370 -20.82 1.48 0.55
CA MET A 370 -19.54 2.19 0.69
C MET A 370 -19.34 2.69 2.12
N ARG A 371 -20.32 3.43 2.65
CA ARG A 371 -20.27 4.00 4.00
C ARG A 371 -20.10 2.92 5.07
N GLU A 372 -20.88 1.84 4.99
CA GLU A 372 -20.78 0.71 5.91
C GLU A 372 -19.40 0.07 5.86
N ALA A 373 -18.86 -0.21 4.66
CA ALA A 373 -17.55 -0.82 4.50
C ALA A 373 -16.42 0.05 5.09
N ILE A 374 -16.43 1.36 4.83
CA ILE A 374 -15.43 2.31 5.36
C ILE A 374 -15.52 2.40 6.89
N ILE A 375 -16.74 2.57 7.43
CA ILE A 375 -16.95 2.69 8.88
C ILE A 375 -16.55 1.40 9.62
N ASN A 376 -16.88 0.24 9.07
CA ASN A 376 -16.57 -1.04 9.69
C ASN A 376 -15.06 -1.32 9.67
N THR A 377 -14.42 -1.13 8.52
CA THR A 377 -12.99 -1.45 8.36
C THR A 377 -12.05 -0.45 9.05
N SER A 378 -12.49 0.80 9.26
CA SER A 378 -11.77 1.80 10.06
C SER A 378 -11.83 1.56 11.58
N GLY A 379 -12.66 0.62 12.04
CA GLY A 379 -12.88 0.35 13.46
C GLY A 379 -13.49 1.53 14.23
N LEU A 380 -14.04 2.53 13.53
CA LEU A 380 -14.50 3.79 14.11
C LEU A 380 -15.65 3.59 15.11
N LEU A 381 -16.60 2.68 14.85
CA LEU A 381 -17.76 2.48 15.72
C LEU A 381 -17.38 2.10 17.14
N ARG A 382 -16.44 1.16 17.28
CA ARG A 382 -15.93 0.74 18.59
C ARG A 382 -15.28 1.90 19.33
N ARG A 383 -14.52 2.74 18.62
CA ARG A 383 -13.85 3.91 19.19
C ARG A 383 -14.85 4.99 19.61
N LEU A 384 -15.88 5.23 18.79
CA LEU A 384 -16.96 6.15 19.11
C LEU A 384 -17.71 5.72 20.37
N ASP A 385 -18.06 4.45 20.50
CA ASP A 385 -18.75 3.94 21.68
C ASP A 385 -17.92 4.13 22.95
N GLN A 386 -16.62 3.79 22.89
CA GLN A 386 -15.68 4.01 23.99
C GLN A 386 -15.53 5.49 24.35
N ALA A 387 -15.42 6.38 23.35
CA ALA A 387 -15.29 7.81 23.57
C ALA A 387 -16.58 8.44 24.15
N ILE A 388 -17.76 8.00 23.69
CA ILE A 388 -19.06 8.44 24.23
C ILE A 388 -19.18 8.04 25.70
N ASP A 389 -18.85 6.79 26.03
CA ASP A 389 -18.94 6.30 27.41
C ASP A 389 -17.95 7.03 28.32
N THR A 390 -16.71 7.20 27.87
CA THR A 390 -15.67 7.97 28.60
C THR A 390 -16.16 9.37 28.94
N LEU A 391 -16.55 10.15 27.92
CA LEU A 391 -16.96 11.54 28.13
C LEU A 391 -18.24 11.66 28.97
N ARG A 392 -19.14 10.67 28.89
CA ARG A 392 -20.35 10.64 29.71
C ARG A 392 -20.02 10.39 31.19
N ASP A 393 -19.01 9.57 31.47
CA ASP A 393 -18.61 9.28 32.85
C ASP A 393 -17.79 10.43 33.45
N SER A 394 -16.98 11.13 32.66
CA SER A 394 -16.31 12.37 33.07
C SER A 394 -17.30 13.50 33.38
N ASP A 395 -18.38 13.65 32.60
CA ASP A 395 -19.45 14.67 32.80
C ASP A 395 -20.29 14.42 34.08
N ARG A 396 -20.15 13.24 34.71
CA ARG A 396 -20.89 12.86 35.93
C ARG A 396 -20.08 13.00 37.21
N ARG A 397 -18.76 13.21 37.10
CA ARG A 397 -17.86 13.47 38.23
C ARG A 397 -17.85 14.96 38.54
#